data_AF-A0A1M6FVN0-F1
#
_entry.id   AF-A0A1M6FVN0-F1
#
_cell.length_a   1.000
_cell.length_b   1.000
_cell.length_c   1.000
_cell.angle_alpha   90.00
_cell.angle_beta   90.00
_cell.angle_gamma   90.00
#
_symmetry.space_group_name_H-M   'P 1'
#
loop_
_entity.id
_entity.type
_entity.pdbx_description
1 polymer ?
#
loop_
_entity_poly.entity_id
_entity_poly.type
_entity_poly.pdbx_seq_one_letter_code
_entity_poly.pdbx_strand_id
1 'polypeptide(L)'
;MNLKKSLLIFTFFILQVSFSQEGIAVYSDYLSDNYYLIHPSMAGASNCGKVRLTGRQQWFGQEDAPALQTLSFNTALDEDGISGVGIIAFNDKNGYHSQKGAKLTYAHHLRFSRNEIDLNQLSFGLSAGFVQSVLDGTDFINQPFDPNVVPGVITKDSYFNVDLGASYFYQDFFTHFTIKNFLANKRELYTDVESDNLRKYLWSAGAVFGDEDRLLFEPSFMFQYTEETTEKAIDLNMKVYKGMDFGRLWGGLSYRRSFDGGQYNSNGGLEEQKLQWITPIVGVNYKQFMFSYTYSHIMGDIKFDNGGFHQITLGIDIFCRDKAWDCNCPAVN
;
A
#
# COMPACT_ATOMS: atom_id res chain seq x y z
N MET A 1 26.61 24.31 20.45
CA MET A 1 25.65 24.28 19.31
C MET A 1 24.31 23.81 19.87
N ASN A 2 23.21 24.57 19.73
CA ASN A 2 21.92 24.20 20.32
C ASN A 2 21.50 22.79 19.90
N LEU A 3 21.00 21.96 20.83
CA LEU A 3 20.62 20.56 20.59
C LEU A 3 19.70 20.43 19.36
N LYS A 4 18.78 21.39 19.18
CA LYS A 4 17.88 21.49 18.01
C LYS A 4 18.60 21.72 16.67
N LYS A 5 19.67 22.54 16.67
CA LYS A 5 20.52 22.77 15.49
C LYS A 5 21.39 21.55 15.20
N SER A 6 21.86 20.85 16.24
CA SER A 6 22.62 19.61 16.07
C SER A 6 21.75 18.48 15.51
N LEU A 7 20.47 18.40 15.91
CA LEU A 7 19.52 17.41 15.39
C LEU A 7 19.18 17.67 13.91
N LEU A 8 18.96 18.94 13.55
CA LEU A 8 18.77 19.35 12.14
C LEU A 8 19.99 19.08 11.26
N ILE A 9 21.20 19.35 11.76
CA ILE A 9 22.45 19.06 11.05
C ILE A 9 22.65 17.54 10.92
N PHE A 10 22.32 16.76 11.95
CA PHE A 10 22.37 15.30 11.90
C PHE A 10 21.36 14.72 10.90
N THR A 11 20.13 15.23 10.88
CA THR A 11 19.12 14.89 9.84
C THR A 11 19.62 15.27 8.45
N PHE A 12 20.30 16.42 8.29
CA PHE A 12 20.85 16.87 7.01
C PHE A 12 22.05 16.02 6.55
N PHE A 13 22.87 15.50 7.46
CA PHE A 13 23.95 14.57 7.15
C PHE A 13 23.47 13.14 6.84
N ILE A 14 22.36 12.69 7.43
CA ILE A 14 21.72 11.41 7.08
C ILE A 14 21.15 11.43 5.65
N LEU A 15 20.71 12.61 5.16
CA LEU A 15 20.23 12.76 3.78
C LEU A 15 21.33 12.63 2.70
N GLN A 16 22.61 12.64 3.08
CA GLN A 16 23.75 12.60 2.15
C GLN A 16 24.19 11.18 1.73
N VAL A 17 23.49 10.13 2.18
CA VAL A 17 23.79 8.74 1.82
C VAL A 17 22.51 8.08 1.31
N SER A 18 22.34 8.00 -0.02
CA SER A 18 21.06 7.68 -0.67
C SER A 18 21.27 6.75 -1.90
N PHE A 19 20.81 5.48 -1.83
CA PHE A 19 20.94 4.35 -2.82
C PHE A 19 19.66 3.37 -2.83
N SER A 20 19.24 2.67 -3.94
CA SER A 20 17.87 2.41 -4.64
C SER A 20 16.76 1.83 -3.83
N GLN A 21 15.51 1.99 -4.29
CA GLN A 21 14.34 1.51 -3.58
C GLN A 21 13.27 0.88 -4.46
N GLU A 22 12.92 -0.34 -4.10
CA GLU A 22 11.60 -0.91 -4.32
C GLU A 22 10.91 -1.08 -2.94
N GLY A 23 9.72 -0.51 -2.77
CA GLY A 23 8.99 -0.61 -1.51
C GLY A 23 7.96 -1.73 -1.56
N ILE A 24 7.04 -1.72 -0.59
CA ILE A 24 5.83 -2.54 -0.63
C ILE A 24 5.09 -2.28 -1.95
N ALA A 25 4.87 -3.34 -2.72
CA ALA A 25 4.05 -3.28 -3.93
C ALA A 25 2.62 -2.82 -3.61
N VAL A 26 2.04 -2.01 -4.51
CA VAL A 26 0.70 -1.47 -4.33
C VAL A 26 -0.30 -2.48 -4.87
N TYR A 27 -0.93 -3.25 -3.99
CA TYR A 27 -1.99 -4.20 -4.34
C TYR A 27 -3.38 -3.63 -4.01
N SER A 28 -4.35 -4.47 -3.70
CA SER A 28 -5.71 -4.11 -3.28
C SER A 28 -5.93 -4.25 -1.77
N ASP A 29 -4.88 -4.55 -1.02
CA ASP A 29 -4.87 -4.65 0.45
C ASP A 29 -5.23 -3.36 1.17
N TYR A 30 -4.94 -2.20 0.57
CA TYR A 30 -5.40 -0.91 1.09
C TYR A 30 -6.94 -0.82 1.20
N LEU A 31 -7.68 -1.56 0.37
CA LEU A 31 -9.14 -1.62 0.41
C LEU A 31 -9.67 -2.45 1.58
N SER A 32 -8.82 -3.24 2.24
CA SER A 32 -9.16 -4.02 3.45
C SER A 32 -9.02 -3.20 4.73
N ASP A 33 -9.68 -2.03 4.75
CA ASP A 33 -9.64 -1.07 5.86
C ASP A 33 -8.20 -0.72 6.31
N ASN A 34 -7.33 -0.44 5.34
CA ASN A 34 -5.92 -0.15 5.62
C ASN A 34 -5.29 0.86 4.63
N TYR A 35 -5.90 2.04 4.49
CA TYR A 35 -5.33 3.12 3.65
C TYR A 35 -3.92 3.55 4.08
N TYR A 36 -3.57 3.42 5.37
CA TYR A 36 -2.23 3.72 5.90
C TYR A 36 -1.11 2.96 5.16
N LEU A 37 -1.38 1.76 4.69
CA LEU A 37 -0.39 0.93 4.00
C LEU A 37 0.21 1.61 2.76
N ILE A 38 -0.62 2.39 2.05
CA ILE A 38 -0.19 3.09 0.83
C ILE A 38 -0.11 4.61 1.01
N HIS A 39 -0.80 5.19 1.99
CA HIS A 39 -0.84 6.63 2.24
C HIS A 39 -0.29 6.96 3.64
N PRO A 40 0.96 7.45 3.77
CA PRO A 40 1.55 7.72 5.09
C PRO A 40 0.83 8.82 5.88
N SER A 41 0.13 9.72 5.18
CA SER A 41 -0.73 10.75 5.79
C SER A 41 -1.96 10.20 6.51
N MET A 42 -2.26 8.90 6.36
CA MET A 42 -3.35 8.21 7.04
C MET A 42 -2.93 7.57 8.37
N ALA A 43 -1.64 7.61 8.73
CA ALA A 43 -1.17 7.10 10.01
C ALA A 43 -1.86 7.85 11.16
N GLY A 44 -2.58 7.14 12.04
CA GLY A 44 -3.25 7.76 13.18
C GLY A 44 -4.45 8.65 12.82
N ALA A 45 -4.91 8.63 11.57
CA ALA A 45 -6.09 9.36 11.13
C ALA A 45 -7.41 8.77 11.67
N SER A 46 -7.39 7.50 12.10
CA SER A 46 -8.55 6.84 12.70
C SER A 46 -8.69 7.16 14.19
N ASN A 47 -9.93 7.13 14.69
CA ASN A 47 -10.24 7.25 16.11
C ASN A 47 -9.67 6.11 16.96
N CYS A 48 -9.41 4.96 16.35
CA CYS A 48 -8.73 3.82 16.95
C CYS A 48 -7.32 3.66 16.41
N GLY A 49 -6.43 3.14 17.25
CA GLY A 49 -5.21 2.50 16.79
C GLY A 49 -5.55 1.21 16.03
N LYS A 50 -5.04 1.06 14.81
CA LYS A 50 -5.33 -0.08 13.92
C LYS A 50 -4.10 -0.97 13.80
N VAL A 51 -4.20 -2.21 14.22
CA VAL A 51 -3.25 -3.29 13.89
C VAL A 51 -3.86 -4.10 12.75
N ARG A 52 -3.10 -4.35 11.68
CA ARG A 52 -3.53 -5.14 10.51
C ARG A 52 -2.41 -6.09 10.11
N LEU A 53 -2.74 -7.36 9.97
CA LEU A 53 -1.87 -8.43 9.46
C LEU A 53 -2.49 -8.96 8.17
N THR A 54 -1.77 -8.84 7.06
CA THR A 54 -2.22 -9.35 5.76
C THR A 54 -1.26 -10.41 5.26
N GLY A 55 -1.81 -11.51 4.76
CA GLY A 55 -1.09 -12.51 3.98
C GLY A 55 -1.72 -12.63 2.59
N ARG A 56 -0.90 -12.56 1.56
CA ARG A 56 -1.29 -12.71 0.14
C ARG A 56 -0.45 -13.81 -0.47
N GLN A 57 -1.09 -14.73 -1.20
CA GLN A 57 -0.44 -15.76 -1.99
C GLN A 57 -0.96 -15.70 -3.42
N GLN A 58 -0.03 -15.74 -4.37
CA GLN A 58 -0.31 -15.79 -5.79
C GLN A 58 -0.24 -17.23 -6.30
N TRP A 59 -1.08 -17.59 -7.28
CA TRP A 59 -1.04 -18.86 -8.04
C TRP A 59 -0.94 -20.09 -7.13
N PHE A 60 -2.04 -20.41 -6.44
CA PHE A 60 -2.06 -21.53 -5.51
C PHE A 60 -1.64 -22.85 -6.18
N GLY A 61 -0.69 -23.55 -5.56
CA GLY A 61 -0.15 -24.81 -6.07
C GLY A 61 1.10 -24.67 -6.93
N GLN A 62 1.52 -23.44 -7.27
CA GLN A 62 2.80 -23.18 -7.92
C GLN A 62 3.91 -23.04 -6.87
N GLU A 63 5.00 -23.80 -7.05
CA GLU A 63 6.18 -23.70 -6.20
C GLU A 63 6.87 -22.33 -6.37
N ASP A 64 7.32 -21.75 -5.25
CA ASP A 64 7.92 -20.41 -5.16
C ASP A 64 7.09 -19.25 -5.75
N ALA A 65 5.77 -19.44 -5.81
CA ALA A 65 4.86 -18.40 -6.27
C ALA A 65 4.88 -17.17 -5.36
N PRO A 66 4.66 -15.96 -5.92
CA PRO A 66 4.78 -14.73 -5.18
C PRO A 66 3.90 -14.70 -3.93
N ALA A 67 4.47 -14.22 -2.82
CA ALA A 67 3.82 -14.18 -1.52
C ALA A 67 4.22 -12.91 -0.78
N LEU A 68 3.22 -12.18 -0.27
CA LEU A 68 3.43 -10.96 0.50
C LEU A 68 2.78 -11.08 1.87
N GLN A 69 3.54 -10.70 2.90
CA GLN A 69 3.06 -10.57 4.26
C GLN A 69 3.30 -9.14 4.72
N THR A 70 2.28 -8.51 5.31
CA THR A 70 2.40 -7.18 5.91
C THR A 70 1.82 -7.17 7.31
N LEU A 71 2.52 -6.51 8.22
CA LEU A 71 2.04 -6.17 9.56
C LEU A 71 2.12 -4.66 9.71
N SER A 72 0.99 -3.99 9.84
CA SER A 72 0.93 -2.55 10.07
C SER A 72 0.27 -2.22 11.39
N PHE A 73 0.82 -1.26 12.10
CA PHE A 73 0.22 -0.62 13.26
C PHE A 73 0.24 0.89 13.07
N ASN A 74 -0.86 1.57 13.37
CA ASN A 74 -0.87 3.04 13.43
C ASN A 74 -1.86 3.51 14.49
N THR A 75 -1.60 4.67 15.09
CA THR A 75 -2.44 5.29 16.12
C THR A 75 -2.19 6.79 16.19
N ALA A 76 -3.16 7.53 16.72
CA ALA A 76 -2.90 8.89 17.20
C ALA A 76 -2.03 8.85 18.46
N LEU A 77 -1.18 9.87 18.62
CA LEU A 77 -0.31 10.06 19.79
C LEU A 77 -0.95 10.93 20.88
N ASP A 78 -1.80 11.88 20.48
CA ASP A 78 -2.45 12.84 21.36
C ASP A 78 -3.97 12.66 21.34
N GLU A 79 -4.61 13.11 22.42
CA GLU A 79 -6.06 13.05 22.61
C GLU A 79 -6.81 13.76 21.48
N ASP A 80 -6.25 14.88 21.01
CA ASP A 80 -6.80 15.69 19.92
C ASP A 80 -6.56 15.06 18.54
N GLY A 81 -5.82 13.96 18.42
CA GLY A 81 -5.53 13.30 17.14
C GLY A 81 -4.80 14.17 16.11
N ILE A 82 -4.01 15.15 16.57
CA ILE A 82 -3.24 16.06 15.72
C ILE A 82 -1.98 15.38 15.18
N SER A 83 -1.40 14.47 15.94
CA SER A 83 -0.17 13.75 15.58
C SER A 83 -0.44 12.26 15.53
N GLY A 84 -0.08 11.65 14.40
CA GLY A 84 -0.21 10.22 14.16
C GLY A 84 1.16 9.57 14.03
N VAL A 85 1.27 8.31 14.45
CA VAL A 85 2.42 7.46 14.18
C VAL A 85 1.99 6.14 13.61
N GLY A 86 2.89 5.52 12.85
CA GLY A 86 2.69 4.17 12.40
C GLY A 86 4.00 3.44 12.13
N ILE A 87 3.88 2.13 12.05
CA ILE A 87 4.92 1.21 11.62
C ILE A 87 4.32 0.19 10.65
N ILE A 88 5.07 -0.15 9.61
CA ILE A 88 4.73 -1.25 8.69
C ILE A 88 5.95 -2.16 8.60
N ALA A 89 5.81 -3.43 8.93
CA ALA A 89 6.78 -4.46 8.60
C ALA A 89 6.24 -5.30 7.44
N PHE A 90 7.11 -5.72 6.52
CA PHE A 90 6.72 -6.54 5.40
C PHE A 90 7.79 -7.56 5.02
N ASN A 91 7.32 -8.64 4.41
CA ASN A 91 8.11 -9.72 3.87
C ASN A 91 7.47 -10.15 2.55
N ASP A 92 8.15 -9.86 1.45
CA ASP A 92 7.75 -10.19 0.08
C ASP A 92 8.72 -11.24 -0.48
N LYS A 93 8.18 -12.24 -1.14
CA LYS A 93 8.96 -13.27 -1.85
C LYS A 93 8.35 -13.45 -3.22
N ASN A 94 9.17 -13.47 -4.25
CA ASN A 94 8.79 -13.70 -5.63
C ASN A 94 9.88 -14.54 -6.31
N GLY A 95 9.72 -15.86 -6.30
CA GLY A 95 10.76 -16.78 -6.79
C GLY A 95 12.08 -16.61 -6.01
N TYR A 96 13.15 -16.38 -6.77
CA TYR A 96 14.50 -16.14 -6.28
C TYR A 96 14.72 -14.74 -5.68
N HIS A 97 13.75 -13.83 -5.84
CA HIS A 97 13.79 -12.51 -5.24
C HIS A 97 13.01 -12.47 -3.94
N SER A 98 13.56 -11.81 -2.92
CA SER A 98 12.80 -11.48 -1.72
C SER A 98 13.17 -10.13 -1.16
N GLN A 99 12.19 -9.46 -0.55
CA GLN A 99 12.36 -8.17 0.11
C GLN A 99 11.78 -8.22 1.50
N LYS A 100 12.57 -7.78 2.48
CA LYS A 100 12.13 -7.63 3.87
C LYS A 100 12.39 -6.21 4.29
N GLY A 101 11.42 -5.59 4.93
CA GLY A 101 11.61 -4.22 5.35
C GLY A 101 10.67 -3.79 6.45
N ALA A 102 11.00 -2.64 7.02
CA ALA A 102 10.17 -1.94 7.97
C ALA A 102 10.11 -0.46 7.60
N LYS A 103 8.96 0.16 7.83
CA LYS A 103 8.70 1.58 7.63
C LYS A 103 8.19 2.17 8.94
N LEU A 104 8.71 3.33 9.30
CA LEU A 104 8.22 4.17 10.39
C LEU A 104 7.59 5.41 9.77
N THR A 105 6.42 5.78 10.27
CA THR A 105 5.66 6.90 9.74
C THR A 105 5.32 7.88 10.85
N TYR A 106 5.45 9.15 10.55
CA TYR A 106 4.88 10.24 11.32
C TYR A 106 3.88 10.99 10.43
N ALA A 107 2.71 11.29 10.98
CA ALA A 107 1.68 12.09 10.32
C ALA A 107 1.25 13.26 11.21
N HIS A 108 0.84 14.34 10.57
CA HIS A 108 0.34 15.53 11.22
C HIS A 108 -0.98 15.95 10.57
N HIS A 109 -2.01 16.12 11.38
CA HIS A 109 -3.39 16.37 10.99
C HIS A 109 -3.79 17.79 11.37
N LEU A 110 -3.99 18.64 10.37
CA LEU A 110 -4.49 19.99 10.51
C LEU A 110 -6.01 19.98 10.34
N ARG A 111 -6.72 20.30 11.43
CA ARG A 111 -8.17 20.45 11.42
C ARG A 111 -8.53 21.91 11.15
N PHE A 112 -9.35 22.15 10.14
CA PHE A 112 -9.83 23.49 9.81
C PHE A 112 -11.20 23.79 10.42
N SER A 113 -11.95 22.75 10.81
CA SER A 113 -13.23 22.94 11.48
C SER A 113 -13.05 23.43 12.92
N ARG A 114 -13.89 24.37 13.34
CA ARG A 114 -13.97 24.84 14.74
C ARG A 114 -14.86 23.96 15.62
N ASN A 115 -15.59 23.02 15.01
CA ASN A 115 -16.51 22.11 15.67
C ASN A 115 -16.21 20.69 15.17
N GLU A 116 -16.16 19.71 16.08
CA GLU A 116 -15.80 18.31 15.75
C GLU A 116 -16.85 17.60 14.87
N ILE A 117 -18.02 18.21 14.68
CA ILE A 117 -19.11 17.60 13.92
C ILE A 117 -18.77 17.53 12.41
N ASP A 118 -18.17 18.59 11.85
CA ASP A 118 -17.83 18.67 10.43
C ASP A 118 -16.38 18.23 10.18
N LEU A 119 -16.17 17.04 9.63
CA LEU A 119 -14.84 16.56 9.27
C LEU A 119 -14.23 17.46 8.18
N ASN A 120 -13.25 18.27 8.55
CA ASN A 120 -12.46 19.06 7.61
C ASN A 120 -10.99 19.02 8.05
N GLN A 121 -10.24 18.10 7.46
CA GLN A 121 -8.91 17.74 7.93
C GLN A 121 -7.94 17.58 6.76
N LEU A 122 -6.84 18.34 6.80
CA LEU A 122 -5.69 18.18 5.93
C LEU A 122 -4.56 17.51 6.68
N SER A 123 -4.14 16.35 6.20
CA SER A 123 -3.14 15.50 6.84
C SER A 123 -1.90 15.41 5.97
N PHE A 124 -0.73 15.50 6.58
CA PHE A 124 0.56 15.28 5.95
C PHE A 124 1.24 14.08 6.60
N GLY A 125 1.94 13.27 5.83
CA GLY A 125 2.66 12.11 6.33
C GLY A 125 4.02 11.95 5.69
N LEU A 126 5.00 11.55 6.50
CA LEU A 126 6.34 11.18 6.10
C LEU A 126 6.61 9.77 6.62
N SER A 127 6.93 8.86 5.72
CA SER A 127 7.37 7.51 6.08
C SER A 127 8.81 7.30 5.66
N ALA A 128 9.63 6.83 6.58
CA ALA A 128 11.00 6.40 6.31
C ALA A 128 11.08 4.88 6.55
N GLY A 129 11.71 4.14 5.65
CA GLY A 129 11.82 2.71 5.70
C GLY A 129 13.24 2.23 5.48
N PHE A 130 13.51 1.03 5.97
CA PHE A 130 14.69 0.25 5.67
C PHE A 130 14.23 -1.03 5.00
N VAL A 131 14.83 -1.38 3.88
CA VAL A 131 14.49 -2.57 3.10
C VAL A 131 15.77 -3.29 2.75
N GLN A 132 15.75 -4.61 2.92
CA GLN A 132 16.76 -5.51 2.43
C GLN A 132 16.19 -6.29 1.27
N SER A 133 16.87 -6.25 0.13
CA SER A 133 16.57 -7.10 -1.02
C SER A 133 17.58 -8.22 -1.11
N VAL A 134 17.10 -9.40 -1.48
CA VAL A 134 17.90 -10.61 -1.62
C VAL A 134 17.59 -11.24 -2.97
N LEU A 135 18.64 -11.59 -3.70
CA LEU A 135 18.58 -12.46 -4.88
C LEU A 135 19.29 -13.77 -4.54
N ASP A 136 18.56 -14.88 -4.59
CA ASP A 136 19.08 -16.22 -4.38
C ASP A 136 19.52 -16.84 -5.71
N GLY A 137 20.82 -16.78 -6.00
CA GLY A 137 21.43 -17.38 -7.18
C GLY A 137 21.94 -18.81 -6.96
N THR A 138 21.62 -19.46 -5.84
CA THR A 138 22.17 -20.79 -5.52
C THR A 138 21.79 -21.86 -6.54
N ASP A 139 20.61 -21.74 -7.15
CA ASP A 139 20.11 -22.67 -8.17
C ASP A 139 20.62 -22.35 -9.60
N PHE A 140 21.41 -21.30 -9.78
CA PHE A 140 21.86 -20.84 -11.10
C PHE A 140 23.12 -21.55 -11.61
N ILE A 141 23.65 -22.52 -10.84
CA ILE A 141 24.91 -23.23 -11.14
C ILE A 141 24.86 -23.98 -12.48
N ASN A 142 23.68 -24.45 -12.90
CA ASN A 142 23.49 -25.21 -14.14
C ASN A 142 22.72 -24.44 -15.23
N GLN A 143 22.52 -23.13 -15.06
CA GLN A 143 21.82 -22.28 -16.02
C GLN A 143 22.83 -21.72 -17.05
N PRO A 144 22.36 -21.27 -18.25
CA PRO A 144 23.21 -20.51 -19.17
C PRO A 144 23.87 -19.35 -18.43
N PHE A 145 25.15 -19.10 -18.73
CA PHE A 145 25.88 -17.99 -18.11
C PHE A 145 25.11 -16.66 -18.31
N ASP A 146 24.61 -16.10 -17.21
CA ASP A 146 24.10 -14.74 -17.16
C ASP A 146 25.18 -13.86 -16.52
N PRO A 147 25.79 -12.91 -17.27
CA PRO A 147 26.82 -12.03 -16.73
C PRO A 147 26.31 -11.14 -15.59
N ASN A 148 24.99 -10.97 -15.44
CA ASN A 148 24.37 -10.05 -14.49
C ASN A 148 24.14 -10.66 -13.10
N VAL A 149 24.26 -11.99 -12.97
CA VAL A 149 24.07 -12.70 -11.71
C VAL A 149 25.26 -13.59 -11.43
N VAL A 150 25.72 -13.62 -10.18
CA VAL A 150 26.79 -14.51 -9.75
C VAL A 150 26.20 -15.90 -9.41
N PRO A 151 26.47 -16.95 -10.20
CA PRO A 151 25.89 -18.28 -9.95
C PRO A 151 26.38 -18.87 -8.63
N GLY A 152 25.50 -19.51 -7.88
CA GLY A 152 25.85 -20.15 -6.61
C GLY A 152 25.93 -19.20 -5.40
N VAL A 153 25.62 -17.91 -5.57
CA VAL A 153 25.77 -16.89 -4.54
C VAL A 153 24.43 -16.25 -4.18
N ILE A 154 24.23 -15.98 -2.89
CA ILE A 154 23.13 -15.15 -2.40
C ILE A 154 23.60 -13.70 -2.34
N THR A 155 23.07 -12.86 -3.21
CA THR A 155 23.36 -11.42 -3.23
C THR A 155 22.35 -10.70 -2.34
N LYS A 156 22.85 -9.78 -1.50
CA LYS A 156 22.03 -8.98 -0.58
C LYS A 156 22.37 -7.52 -0.75
N ASP A 157 21.33 -6.69 -0.84
CA ASP A 157 21.48 -5.24 -0.82
C ASP A 157 20.50 -4.63 0.19
N SER A 158 20.84 -3.48 0.75
CA SER A 158 20.02 -2.82 1.76
C SER A 158 19.98 -1.32 1.55
N TYR A 159 18.77 -0.79 1.59
CA TYR A 159 18.51 0.59 1.24
C TYR A 159 17.45 1.23 2.12
N PHE A 160 17.48 2.56 2.15
CA PHE A 160 16.47 3.35 2.83
C PHE A 160 15.42 3.80 1.85
N ASN A 161 14.15 3.80 2.26
CA ASN A 161 13.02 4.32 1.52
C ASN A 161 12.34 5.52 2.19
N VAL A 162 11.92 6.51 1.40
CA VAL A 162 11.13 7.63 1.91
C VAL A 162 9.88 7.80 1.07
N ASP A 163 8.72 7.82 1.73
CA ASP A 163 7.43 8.12 1.13
C ASP A 163 6.85 9.41 1.74
N LEU A 164 6.25 10.25 0.91
CA LEU A 164 5.54 11.47 1.31
C LEU A 164 4.06 11.33 0.98
N GLY A 165 3.17 11.77 1.86
CA GLY A 165 1.73 11.74 1.65
C GLY A 165 1.03 13.00 2.09
N ALA A 166 -0.03 13.36 1.38
CA ALA A 166 -1.00 14.34 1.79
C ALA A 166 -2.40 13.72 1.66
N SER A 167 -3.30 14.05 2.56
CA SER A 167 -4.69 13.58 2.52
C SER A 167 -5.62 14.69 2.98
N TYR A 168 -6.75 14.82 2.32
CA TYR A 168 -7.74 15.81 2.66
C TYR A 168 -9.10 15.13 2.79
N PHE A 169 -9.73 15.37 3.92
CA PHE A 169 -11.10 14.95 4.21
C PHE A 169 -11.97 16.19 4.32
N TYR A 170 -13.10 16.17 3.61
CA TYR A 170 -14.11 17.20 3.67
C TYR A 170 -15.49 16.54 3.68
N GLN A 171 -16.10 16.50 4.86
CA GLN A 171 -17.30 15.72 5.14
C GLN A 171 -17.09 14.27 4.69
N ASP A 172 -17.97 13.75 3.84
CA ASP A 172 -17.88 12.38 3.33
C ASP A 172 -16.93 12.21 2.13
N PHE A 173 -16.28 13.28 1.67
CA PHE A 173 -15.31 13.25 0.57
C PHE A 173 -13.90 13.08 1.09
N PHE A 174 -13.11 12.28 0.39
CA PHE A 174 -11.70 12.10 0.67
C PHE A 174 -10.84 12.12 -0.59
N THR A 175 -9.62 12.61 -0.45
CA THR A 175 -8.58 12.53 -1.47
C THR A 175 -7.22 12.33 -0.81
N HIS A 176 -6.38 11.52 -1.44
CA HIS A 176 -5.05 11.17 -0.98
C HIS A 176 -4.07 11.31 -2.13
N PHE A 177 -2.96 11.98 -1.88
CA PHE A 177 -1.84 12.01 -2.80
C PHE A 177 -0.62 11.44 -2.09
N THR A 178 0.13 10.55 -2.74
CA THR A 178 1.34 9.97 -2.16
C THR A 178 2.42 9.84 -3.21
N ILE A 179 3.63 10.24 -2.84
CA ILE A 179 4.85 10.00 -3.59
C ILE A 179 5.59 8.89 -2.86
N LYS A 180 5.59 7.69 -3.43
CA LYS A 180 6.39 6.56 -2.95
C LYS A 180 7.78 6.62 -3.58
N ASN A 181 8.78 6.21 -2.81
CA ASN A 181 10.19 6.31 -3.21
C ASN A 181 10.56 7.75 -3.62
N PHE A 182 10.18 8.73 -2.80
CA PHE A 182 10.43 10.15 -3.04
C PHE A 182 11.93 10.42 -3.26
N LEU A 183 12.79 9.79 -2.45
CA LEU A 183 14.22 9.79 -2.67
C LEU A 183 14.60 8.68 -3.65
N ALA A 184 15.16 9.06 -4.81
CA ALA A 184 15.72 8.16 -5.80
C ALA A 184 17.14 7.74 -5.38
N ASN A 185 17.53 6.52 -5.71
CA ASN A 185 18.49 5.73 -4.94
C ASN A 185 19.05 4.66 -5.99
N LYS A 186 20.31 4.11 -5.99
CA LYS A 186 20.81 2.92 -6.79
C LYS A 186 20.93 1.52 -6.07
N ARG A 187 20.42 0.39 -6.61
CA ARG A 187 20.43 -0.97 -5.99
C ARG A 187 21.48 -1.81 -6.69
N GLU A 188 22.30 -2.52 -5.94
CA GLU A 188 23.42 -3.30 -6.46
C GLU A 188 23.15 -4.80 -6.31
N LEU A 189 22.01 -5.28 -6.83
CA LEU A 189 21.73 -6.72 -6.91
C LEU A 189 22.35 -7.38 -8.15
N TYR A 190 22.59 -6.59 -9.20
CA TYR A 190 23.14 -7.03 -10.48
C TYR A 190 24.45 -6.31 -10.78
N THR A 191 25.29 -6.88 -11.64
CA THR A 191 26.57 -6.28 -12.06
C THR A 191 26.43 -5.17 -13.11
N ASP A 192 25.22 -4.90 -13.60
CA ASP A 192 24.90 -3.86 -14.60
C ASP A 192 24.06 -2.71 -14.02
N VAL A 193 23.78 -1.67 -14.80
CA VAL A 193 23.00 -0.49 -14.35
C VAL A 193 21.52 -0.85 -14.17
N GLU A 194 21.09 -1.08 -12.93
CA GLU A 194 19.69 -1.12 -12.54
C GLU A 194 19.09 0.30 -12.51
N SER A 195 17.78 0.44 -12.77
CA SER A 195 17.13 1.75 -12.72
C SER A 195 17.12 2.32 -11.29
N ASP A 196 17.55 3.57 -11.18
CA ASP A 196 17.74 4.28 -9.91
C ASP A 196 16.45 4.96 -9.39
N ASN A 197 15.33 4.92 -10.14
CA ASN A 197 14.17 5.75 -9.83
C ASN A 197 12.80 5.09 -10.07
N LEU A 198 12.45 4.08 -9.26
CA LEU A 198 11.09 3.53 -9.23
C LEU A 198 10.10 4.41 -8.45
N ARG A 199 10.20 5.74 -8.53
CA ARG A 199 9.26 6.66 -7.88
C ARG A 199 7.86 6.46 -8.43
N LYS A 200 6.89 6.37 -7.52
CA LYS A 200 5.47 6.18 -7.86
C LYS A 200 4.64 7.32 -7.29
N TYR A 201 3.77 7.86 -8.12
CA TYR A 201 2.75 8.82 -7.72
C TYR A 201 1.42 8.11 -7.62
N LEU A 202 0.81 8.17 -6.45
CA LEU A 202 -0.52 7.63 -6.17
C LEU A 202 -1.47 8.77 -5.90
N TRP A 203 -2.60 8.77 -6.60
CA TRP A 203 -3.72 9.66 -6.32
C TRP A 203 -4.99 8.84 -6.13
N SER A 204 -5.52 8.86 -4.91
CA SER A 204 -6.76 8.18 -4.57
C SER A 204 -7.82 9.22 -4.22
N ALA A 205 -9.06 9.03 -4.63
CA ALA A 205 -10.17 9.88 -4.22
C ALA A 205 -11.48 9.10 -4.20
N GLY A 206 -12.42 9.53 -3.36
CA GLY A 206 -13.71 8.90 -3.22
C GLY A 206 -14.65 9.72 -2.35
N ALA A 207 -15.85 9.19 -2.20
CA ALA A 207 -16.87 9.77 -1.35
C ALA A 207 -17.72 8.66 -0.75
N VAL A 208 -18.28 8.88 0.42
CA VAL A 208 -19.23 7.95 1.05
C VAL A 208 -20.63 8.54 0.98
N PHE A 209 -21.59 7.72 0.56
CA PHE A 209 -22.98 8.10 0.42
C PHE A 209 -23.88 7.11 1.15
N GLY A 210 -25.01 7.59 1.66
CA GLY A 210 -26.04 6.74 2.25
C GLY A 210 -26.24 7.03 3.72
N ASP A 211 -26.67 6.00 4.44
CA ASP A 211 -27.11 6.10 5.84
C ASP A 211 -26.50 4.94 6.63
N GLU A 212 -25.86 5.24 7.78
CA GLU A 212 -25.18 4.27 8.63
C GLU A 212 -26.16 3.19 9.14
N ASP A 213 -27.43 3.55 9.34
CA ASP A 213 -28.51 2.64 9.79
C ASP A 213 -29.01 1.72 8.67
N ARG A 214 -28.63 1.97 7.41
CA ARG A 214 -29.06 1.19 6.24
C ARG A 214 -27.87 0.64 5.47
N LEU A 215 -27.41 1.38 4.48
CA LEU A 215 -26.32 1.02 3.60
C LEU A 215 -25.51 2.28 3.29
N LEU A 216 -24.20 2.13 3.36
CA LEU A 216 -23.23 3.12 2.89
C LEU A 216 -22.55 2.61 1.63
N PHE A 217 -22.38 3.49 0.65
CA PHE A 217 -21.73 3.22 -0.63
C PHE A 217 -20.49 4.12 -0.73
N GLU A 218 -19.33 3.52 -0.97
CA GLU A 218 -18.06 4.23 -1.17
C GLU A 218 -17.52 3.92 -2.56
N PRO A 219 -17.94 4.67 -3.60
CA PRO A 219 -17.20 4.75 -4.84
C PRO A 219 -15.87 5.46 -4.61
N SER A 220 -14.79 4.87 -5.10
CA SER A 220 -13.47 5.48 -5.08
C SER A 220 -12.63 5.05 -6.27
N PHE A 221 -11.57 5.79 -6.55
CA PHE A 221 -10.56 5.39 -7.51
C PHE A 221 -9.16 5.57 -6.93
N MET A 222 -8.18 4.90 -7.54
CA MET A 222 -6.77 5.17 -7.34
C MET A 222 -6.07 5.20 -8.70
N PHE A 223 -5.36 6.27 -9.00
CA PHE A 223 -4.49 6.39 -10.15
C PHE A 223 -3.03 6.26 -9.71
N GLN A 224 -2.27 5.43 -10.44
CA GLN A 224 -0.85 5.20 -10.21
C GLN A 224 -0.05 5.57 -11.46
N TYR A 225 1.07 6.26 -11.26
CA TYR A 225 2.08 6.53 -12.28
C TYR A 225 3.48 6.17 -11.76
N THR A 226 4.20 5.32 -12.48
CA THR A 226 5.62 5.01 -12.21
C THR A 226 6.49 5.90 -13.09
N GLU A 227 7.39 6.68 -12.48
CA GLU A 227 8.16 7.73 -13.19
C GLU A 227 9.10 7.16 -14.24
N GLU A 228 9.87 6.12 -13.89
CA GLU A 228 10.86 5.53 -14.79
C GLU A 228 10.23 4.79 -15.97
N THR A 229 9.37 3.81 -15.68
CA THR A 229 8.77 2.95 -16.70
C THR A 229 7.67 3.66 -17.47
N THR A 230 7.27 4.86 -17.02
CA THR A 230 6.14 5.66 -17.51
C THR A 230 4.78 4.96 -17.41
N GLU A 231 4.74 3.82 -16.72
CA GLU A 231 3.57 2.96 -16.58
C GLU A 231 2.46 3.65 -15.81
N LYS A 232 1.22 3.41 -16.25
CA LYS A 232 0.03 3.99 -15.62
C LYS A 232 -0.97 2.91 -15.32
N ALA A 233 -1.61 3.00 -14.17
CA ALA A 233 -2.72 2.13 -13.80
C ALA A 233 -3.83 2.93 -13.12
N ILE A 234 -5.07 2.46 -13.27
CA ILE A 234 -6.22 2.97 -12.54
C ILE A 234 -7.01 1.84 -11.89
N ASP A 235 -7.42 2.06 -10.66
CA ASP A 235 -8.33 1.24 -9.90
C ASP A 235 -9.64 1.96 -9.77
N LEU A 236 -10.73 1.31 -10.16
CA LEU A 236 -12.08 1.77 -9.91
C LEU A 236 -12.70 0.85 -8.88
N ASN A 237 -13.14 1.41 -7.75
CA ASN A 237 -13.58 0.66 -6.59
C ASN A 237 -15.01 1.09 -6.22
N MET A 238 -15.80 0.12 -5.79
CA MET A 238 -17.09 0.36 -5.15
C MET A 238 -17.16 -0.53 -3.91
N LYS A 239 -17.23 0.06 -2.72
CA LYS A 239 -17.50 -0.66 -1.47
C LYS A 239 -18.90 -0.35 -0.97
N VAL A 240 -19.50 -1.32 -0.30
CA VAL A 240 -20.80 -1.21 0.37
C VAL A 240 -20.62 -1.67 1.81
N TYR A 241 -21.15 -0.90 2.75
CA TYR A 241 -21.12 -1.21 4.18
C TYR A 241 -22.53 -1.31 4.72
N LYS A 242 -22.72 -2.18 5.71
CA LYS A 242 -23.95 -2.35 6.46
C LYS A 242 -23.64 -2.47 7.95
N GLY A 243 -24.23 -1.58 8.75
CA GLY A 243 -24.22 -1.69 10.20
C GLY A 243 -24.99 -2.92 10.68
N MET A 244 -24.45 -3.62 11.68
CA MET A 244 -25.06 -4.78 12.31
C MET A 244 -24.90 -4.69 13.83
N ASP A 245 -25.75 -5.37 14.60
CA ASP A 245 -25.69 -5.34 16.08
C ASP A 245 -24.32 -5.77 16.65
N PHE A 246 -23.59 -6.61 15.90
CA PHE A 246 -22.28 -7.11 16.28
C PHE A 246 -21.10 -6.28 15.74
N GLY A 247 -21.36 -5.27 14.90
CA GLY A 247 -20.34 -4.44 14.25
C GLY A 247 -20.74 -4.04 12.83
N ARG A 248 -19.93 -4.38 11.83
CA ARG A 248 -20.13 -3.93 10.44
C ARG A 248 -19.79 -5.02 9.45
N LEU A 249 -20.67 -5.26 8.49
CA LEU A 249 -20.37 -6.09 7.32
C LEU A 249 -20.06 -5.16 6.14
N TRP A 250 -19.08 -5.52 5.33
CA TRP A 250 -18.77 -4.77 4.13
C TRP A 250 -18.28 -5.67 3.01
N GLY A 251 -18.51 -5.22 1.78
CA GLY A 251 -18.06 -5.90 0.58
C GLY A 251 -17.76 -4.88 -0.49
N GLY A 252 -16.93 -5.24 -1.45
CA GLY A 252 -16.57 -4.35 -2.52
C GLY A 252 -16.10 -5.08 -3.75
N LEU A 253 -16.04 -4.31 -4.83
CA LEU A 253 -15.48 -4.74 -6.10
C LEU A 253 -14.47 -3.69 -6.55
N SER A 254 -13.29 -4.16 -6.92
CA SER A 254 -12.25 -3.33 -7.51
C SER A 254 -11.94 -3.84 -8.92
N TYR A 255 -11.92 -2.92 -9.88
CA TYR A 255 -11.46 -3.15 -11.24
C TYR A 255 -10.20 -2.33 -11.47
N ARG A 256 -9.06 -3.03 -11.57
CA ARG A 256 -7.77 -2.42 -11.86
C ARG A 256 -7.46 -2.60 -13.34
N ARG A 257 -6.94 -1.57 -14.00
CA ARG A 257 -6.52 -1.61 -15.40
C ARG A 257 -5.22 -0.84 -15.61
N SER A 258 -4.25 -1.49 -16.23
CA SER A 258 -3.06 -0.84 -16.79
C SER A 258 -3.41 -0.13 -18.10
N PHE A 259 -2.81 1.04 -18.32
CA PHE A 259 -2.91 1.74 -19.59
C PHE A 259 -1.92 1.18 -20.62
N ASP A 260 -0.87 0.50 -20.14
CA ASP A 260 0.16 -0.14 -20.92
C ASP A 260 -0.31 -1.53 -21.39
N GLY A 261 -0.07 -1.82 -22.66
CA GLY A 261 -0.47 -3.05 -23.33
C GLY A 261 0.73 -3.86 -23.80
N GLY A 262 0.67 -5.17 -23.60
CA GLY A 262 1.58 -6.12 -24.21
C GLY A 262 1.02 -6.59 -25.55
N GLN A 263 1.85 -6.58 -26.60
CA GLN A 263 1.49 -7.16 -27.88
C GLN A 263 1.66 -8.68 -27.85
N TYR A 264 0.74 -9.40 -28.47
CA TYR A 264 0.84 -10.84 -28.65
C TYR A 264 0.26 -11.30 -29.99
N ASN A 265 0.74 -12.45 -30.44
CA ASN A 265 0.26 -13.05 -31.67
C ASN A 265 -0.94 -13.95 -31.39
N SER A 266 -2.06 -13.65 -32.01
CA SER A 266 -3.29 -14.44 -31.97
C SER A 266 -3.74 -14.69 -33.41
N ASN A 267 -3.89 -15.97 -33.79
CA ASN A 267 -4.42 -16.39 -35.10
C ASN A 267 -3.81 -15.66 -36.32
N GLY A 268 -2.50 -15.36 -36.30
CA GLY A 268 -1.79 -14.71 -37.41
C GLY A 268 -1.90 -13.18 -37.45
N GLY A 269 -2.50 -12.55 -36.44
CA GLY A 269 -2.51 -11.10 -36.23
C GLY A 269 -1.82 -10.68 -34.93
N LEU A 270 -1.28 -9.47 -34.92
CA LEU A 270 -0.78 -8.80 -33.71
C LEU A 270 -1.97 -8.17 -32.97
N GLU A 271 -2.26 -8.68 -31.78
CA GLU A 271 -3.25 -8.14 -30.86
C GLU A 271 -2.55 -7.47 -29.67
N GLU A 272 -3.23 -6.52 -29.01
CA GLU A 272 -2.72 -5.83 -27.82
C GLU A 272 -3.61 -6.15 -26.62
N GLN A 273 -3.02 -6.70 -25.56
CA GLN A 273 -3.71 -6.94 -24.29
C GLN A 273 -3.16 -6.02 -23.20
N LYS A 274 -4.06 -5.36 -22.48
CA LYS A 274 -3.73 -4.57 -21.28
C LYS A 274 -3.94 -5.40 -20.04
N LEU A 275 -3.05 -5.27 -19.06
CA LEU A 275 -3.20 -5.96 -17.78
C LEU A 275 -4.43 -5.41 -17.04
N GLN A 276 -5.34 -6.30 -16.65
CA GLN A 276 -6.60 -5.93 -16.02
C GLN A 276 -7.03 -7.02 -15.04
N TRP A 277 -7.64 -6.61 -13.94
CA TRP A 277 -7.94 -7.47 -12.80
C TRP A 277 -9.30 -7.09 -12.25
N ILE A 278 -10.09 -8.10 -11.88
CA ILE A 278 -11.29 -7.94 -11.08
C ILE A 278 -11.04 -8.52 -9.69
N THR A 279 -11.33 -7.74 -8.67
CA THR A 279 -11.01 -8.07 -7.27
C THR A 279 -12.24 -7.86 -6.39
N PRO A 280 -13.08 -8.89 -6.23
CA PRO A 280 -14.06 -8.92 -5.15
C PRO A 280 -13.37 -8.97 -3.77
N ILE A 281 -13.95 -8.23 -2.83
CA ILE A 281 -13.51 -8.13 -1.44
C ILE A 281 -14.71 -8.28 -0.53
N VAL A 282 -14.57 -9.03 0.55
CA VAL A 282 -15.56 -9.10 1.62
C VAL A 282 -14.86 -8.99 2.96
N GLY A 283 -15.49 -8.32 3.92
CA GLY A 283 -14.95 -8.22 5.26
C GLY A 283 -16.01 -7.94 6.31
N VAL A 284 -15.62 -8.19 7.55
CA VAL A 284 -16.47 -8.05 8.72
C VAL A 284 -15.66 -7.46 9.86
N ASN A 285 -16.24 -6.48 10.53
CA ASN A 285 -15.75 -5.94 11.78
C ASN A 285 -16.68 -6.48 12.88
N TYR A 286 -16.13 -7.33 13.75
CA TYR A 286 -16.83 -7.90 14.90
C TYR A 286 -16.22 -7.33 16.18
N LYS A 287 -16.94 -6.41 16.84
CA LYS A 287 -16.40 -5.59 17.94
C LYS A 287 -15.08 -4.93 17.50
N GLN A 288 -14.00 -5.19 18.23
CA GLN A 288 -12.65 -4.69 17.95
C GLN A 288 -11.87 -5.50 16.91
N PHE A 289 -12.41 -6.62 16.41
CA PHE A 289 -11.71 -7.49 15.46
C PHE A 289 -12.18 -7.23 14.04
N MET A 290 -11.27 -7.29 13.08
CA MET A 290 -11.57 -7.20 11.65
C MET A 290 -11.07 -8.46 10.94
N PHE A 291 -11.87 -8.95 10.00
CA PHE A 291 -11.50 -9.99 9.06
C PHE A 291 -11.85 -9.52 7.65
N SER A 292 -10.96 -9.71 6.69
CA SER A 292 -11.20 -9.49 5.27
C SER A 292 -10.62 -10.62 4.44
N TYR A 293 -11.35 -10.97 3.39
CA TYR A 293 -10.89 -11.85 2.33
C TYR A 293 -11.02 -11.15 0.98
N THR A 294 -9.93 -11.16 0.24
CA THR A 294 -9.80 -10.55 -1.09
C THR A 294 -9.39 -11.63 -2.08
N TYR A 295 -10.07 -11.70 -3.22
CA TYR A 295 -9.70 -12.57 -4.33
C TYR A 295 -9.51 -11.72 -5.58
N SER A 296 -8.32 -11.72 -6.16
CA SER A 296 -8.05 -11.01 -7.43
C SER A 296 -7.94 -12.02 -8.57
N HIS A 297 -8.58 -11.71 -9.70
CA HIS A 297 -8.52 -12.51 -10.91
C HIS A 297 -8.06 -11.64 -12.09
N ILE A 298 -7.00 -12.07 -12.79
CA ILE A 298 -6.55 -11.41 -14.03
C ILE A 298 -7.48 -11.80 -15.17
N MET A 299 -7.95 -10.81 -15.90
CA MET A 299 -8.77 -11.00 -17.10
C MET A 299 -7.89 -10.87 -18.35
N GLY A 300 -8.25 -11.61 -19.40
CA GLY A 300 -7.51 -11.66 -20.65
C GLY A 300 -7.10 -13.09 -21.02
N ASP A 301 -6.59 -13.22 -22.24
CA ASP A 301 -6.16 -14.48 -22.83
C ASP A 301 -4.71 -14.81 -22.43
N ILE A 302 -3.87 -13.79 -22.26
CA ILE A 302 -2.52 -13.95 -21.70
C ILE A 302 -2.55 -13.82 -20.19
N LYS A 303 -2.34 -14.94 -19.53
CA LYS A 303 -2.18 -15.06 -18.07
C LYS A 303 -1.16 -16.15 -17.77
N PHE A 304 -0.35 -15.92 -16.75
CA PHE A 304 0.62 -16.90 -16.28
C PHE A 304 -0.06 -18.15 -15.72
N ASP A 305 -1.14 -17.97 -14.95
CA ASP A 305 -1.94 -19.04 -14.39
C ASP A 305 -3.40 -18.59 -14.15
N ASN A 306 -4.30 -19.57 -13.99
CA ASN A 306 -5.72 -19.41 -13.68
C ASN A 306 -6.03 -19.32 -12.18
N GLY A 307 -5.11 -19.70 -11.29
CA GLY A 307 -5.33 -19.87 -9.85
C GLY A 307 -5.67 -18.61 -9.05
N GLY A 308 -5.70 -17.43 -9.69
CA GLY A 308 -6.02 -16.17 -9.04
C GLY A 308 -5.07 -15.80 -7.89
N PHE A 309 -5.42 -14.76 -7.14
CA PHE A 309 -4.66 -14.27 -6.01
C PHE A 309 -5.55 -14.25 -4.78
N HIS A 310 -5.11 -14.91 -3.71
CA HIS A 310 -5.85 -15.00 -2.47
C HIS A 310 -5.17 -14.14 -1.42
N GLN A 311 -5.97 -13.37 -0.69
CA GLN A 311 -5.46 -12.51 0.37
C GLN A 311 -6.41 -12.53 1.56
N ILE A 312 -5.83 -12.68 2.75
CA ILE A 312 -6.53 -12.65 4.03
C ILE A 312 -5.92 -11.52 4.85
N THR A 313 -6.77 -10.68 5.42
CA THR A 313 -6.37 -9.65 6.37
C THR A 313 -7.09 -9.86 7.68
N LEU A 314 -6.33 -9.89 8.78
CA LEU A 314 -6.81 -9.90 10.14
C LEU A 314 -6.48 -8.54 10.78
N GLY A 315 -7.39 -8.02 11.58
CA GLY A 315 -7.18 -6.74 12.26
C GLY A 315 -7.68 -6.76 13.69
N ILE A 316 -7.07 -5.90 14.51
CA ILE A 316 -7.57 -5.52 15.81
C ILE A 316 -7.49 -3.99 15.95
N ASP A 317 -8.59 -3.42 16.44
CA ASP A 317 -8.71 -2.00 16.78
C ASP A 317 -8.50 -1.85 18.29
N ILE A 318 -7.57 -0.98 18.66
CA ILE A 318 -7.13 -0.75 20.03
C ILE A 318 -7.09 0.74 20.31
N PHE A 319 -7.11 1.14 21.59
CA PHE A 319 -7.04 2.56 21.99
C PHE A 319 -8.10 3.44 21.32
N CYS A 320 -9.30 2.89 21.10
CA CYS A 320 -10.41 3.62 20.50
C CYS A 320 -10.84 4.78 21.39
N ARG A 321 -10.98 5.94 20.77
CA ARG A 321 -11.59 7.15 21.33
C ARG A 321 -13.04 7.24 20.85
N ASP A 322 -13.84 8.03 21.56
CA ASP A 322 -15.21 8.32 21.13
C ASP A 322 -15.20 8.95 19.72
N LYS A 323 -16.20 8.61 18.89
CA LYS A 323 -16.33 9.19 17.54
C LYS A 323 -16.38 10.72 17.68
N ALA A 324 -15.33 11.40 17.21
CA ALA A 324 -15.31 12.85 17.20
C ALA A 324 -16.22 13.44 16.11
N TRP A 325 -16.46 12.69 15.02
CA TRP A 325 -17.08 13.19 13.79
C TRP A 325 -18.46 12.58 13.50
N ASP A 326 -19.40 13.41 13.05
CA ASP A 326 -20.69 13.00 12.49
C ASP A 326 -20.59 12.88 10.95
N CYS A 327 -19.62 12.08 10.48
CA CYS A 327 -19.44 11.80 9.06
C CYS A 327 -19.48 10.29 8.81
N ASN A 328 -19.86 9.88 7.61
CA ASN A 328 -19.86 8.47 7.23
C ASN A 328 -18.51 8.08 6.64
N CYS A 329 -17.41 8.26 7.37
CA CYS A 329 -16.06 7.96 6.85
C CYS A 329 -15.42 6.74 7.54
N PRO A 330 -15.60 5.50 7.03
CA PRO A 330 -15.03 4.28 7.63
C PRO A 330 -13.50 4.31 7.81
N ALA A 331 -12.79 5.10 7.00
CA ALA A 331 -11.34 5.20 7.07
C ALA A 331 -10.83 5.93 8.33
N VAL A 332 -11.61 6.89 8.85
CA VAL A 332 -11.25 7.73 10.00
C VAL A 332 -12.10 7.45 11.25
N ASN A 333 -13.27 6.83 11.09
CA ASN A 333 -14.16 6.47 12.20
C ASN A 333 -13.92 5.11 12.82
#